data_AF-A0A3D2NS82-F1
#
_entry.id   AF-A0A3D2NS82-F1
#
_cell.length_a   1.000
_cell.length_b   1.000
_cell.length_c   1.000
_cell.angle_alpha   90.00
_cell.angle_beta   90.00
_cell.angle_gamma   90.00
#
_symmetry.space_group_name_H-M   'P 1'
#
loop_
_entity.id
_entity.type
_entity.pdbx_description
1 polymer ?
#
loop_
_entity_poly.entity_id
_entity_poly.type
_entity_poly.pdbx_seq_one_letter_code
_entity_poly.pdbx_strand_id
1 'polypeptide(L)'
;MTIYNFSAGPAVLPKEVLLQAQAEMLDWHGSGMSVMEMSHRGKEFMGIAAQAEADLRELMGIPANYKVLFLQGGAHLQFSMIPLNLLRGKTTADYLNTGAWSKKAIGEAKKFCEVNVVASTADNHFTSVPAFDTWKCNQDAAYLHYTPNETIGGVEFNWIPDCGDVPLVADMS
;
A
#
# COMPACT_ATOMS: atom_id res chain seq x y z
N MET A 1 -24.42 8.93 24.86
CA MET A 1 -24.53 7.85 23.86
C MET A 1 -23.15 7.64 23.26
N THR A 2 -22.60 6.43 23.32
CA THR A 2 -21.31 6.11 22.69
C THR A 2 -21.53 5.90 21.20
N ILE A 3 -20.76 6.57 20.36
CA ILE A 3 -20.82 6.42 18.90
C ILE A 3 -19.72 5.45 18.48
N TYR A 4 -20.08 4.44 17.69
CA TYR A 4 -19.13 3.50 17.10
C TYR A 4 -19.09 3.71 15.59
N ASN A 5 -17.89 3.95 15.05
CA ASN A 5 -17.66 4.14 13.63
C ASN A 5 -16.98 2.89 13.05
N PHE A 6 -17.71 2.13 12.23
CA PHE A 6 -17.23 0.93 11.53
C PHE A 6 -16.91 1.20 10.05
N SER A 7 -16.60 2.45 9.69
CA SER A 7 -16.20 2.82 8.33
C SER A 7 -14.97 2.03 7.88
N ALA A 8 -15.04 1.46 6.68
CA ALA A 8 -13.93 0.75 6.04
C ALA A 8 -12.87 1.69 5.45
N GLY A 9 -13.17 2.99 5.33
CA GLY A 9 -12.28 3.97 4.72
C GLY A 9 -13.00 5.28 4.38
N PRO A 10 -12.57 6.45 4.89
CA PRO A 10 -11.53 6.63 5.91
C PRO A 10 -11.88 5.94 7.24
N ALA A 11 -10.89 5.29 7.86
CA ALA A 11 -11.04 4.57 9.13
C ALA A 11 -11.12 5.54 10.33
N VAL A 12 -11.50 5.00 11.49
CA VAL A 12 -11.49 5.76 12.75
C VAL A 12 -10.06 6.10 13.16
N LEU A 13 -9.80 7.37 13.48
CA LEU A 13 -8.54 7.81 14.06
C LEU A 13 -8.57 7.71 15.59
N PRO A 14 -7.44 7.39 16.25
CA PRO A 14 -7.34 7.49 17.70
C PRO A 14 -7.67 8.91 18.19
N LYS A 15 -8.39 9.01 19.32
CA LYS A 15 -8.91 10.29 19.81
C LYS A 15 -7.78 11.25 20.20
N GLU A 16 -6.73 10.71 20.78
CA GLU A 16 -5.51 11.40 21.18
C GLU A 16 -4.83 12.12 20.01
N VAL A 17 -4.80 11.50 18.82
CA VAL A 17 -4.24 12.11 17.60
C VAL A 17 -5.06 13.33 17.18
N LEU A 18 -6.40 13.22 17.21
CA LEU A 18 -7.28 14.33 16.87
C LEU A 18 -7.18 15.48 17.87
N LEU A 19 -7.05 15.17 19.16
CA LEU A 19 -6.88 16.17 20.21
C LEU A 19 -5.55 16.92 20.08
N GLN A 20 -4.46 16.21 19.77
CA GLN A 20 -3.17 16.84 19.53
C GLN A 20 -3.21 17.74 18.29
N ALA A 21 -3.71 17.23 17.16
CA ALA A 21 -3.85 18.01 15.93
C ALA A 21 -4.72 19.27 16.12
N GLN A 22 -5.78 19.18 16.93
CA GLN A 22 -6.61 20.33 17.30
C GLN A 22 -5.81 21.34 18.14
N ALA A 23 -5.12 20.89 19.17
CA ALA A 23 -4.39 21.76 20.09
C ALA A 23 -3.24 22.52 19.40
N GLU A 24 -2.57 21.88 18.45
CA GLU A 24 -1.41 22.43 17.75
C GLU A 24 -1.75 23.12 16.41
N MET A 25 -3.04 23.15 16.02
CA MET A 25 -3.47 23.59 14.68
C MET A 25 -2.98 25.00 14.31
N LEU A 26 -2.90 25.91 15.28
CA LEU A 26 -2.49 27.29 15.08
C LEU A 26 -1.08 27.59 15.58
N ASP A 27 -0.46 26.65 16.29
CA ASP A 27 0.84 26.84 16.92
C ASP A 27 1.54 25.49 17.09
N TRP A 28 2.11 24.99 16.00
CA TRP A 28 2.84 23.72 16.03
C TRP A 28 4.08 23.88 16.91
N HIS A 29 4.12 23.14 18.01
CA HIS A 29 5.25 23.09 18.96
C HIS A 29 5.77 24.49 19.40
N GLY A 30 4.90 25.50 19.52
CA GLY A 30 5.29 26.85 19.92
C GLY A 30 5.98 27.68 18.82
N SER A 31 5.91 27.25 17.55
CA SER A 31 6.48 27.96 16.41
C SER A 31 5.72 29.24 16.03
N GLY A 32 4.50 29.42 16.52
CA GLY A 32 3.56 30.47 16.14
C GLY A 32 2.95 30.27 14.75
N MET A 33 3.09 29.08 14.14
CA MET A 33 2.59 28.78 12.80
C MET A 33 1.78 27.48 12.77
N SER A 34 0.77 27.44 11.90
CA SER A 34 0.10 26.19 11.55
C SER A 34 1.02 25.30 10.73
N VAL A 35 0.95 23.98 10.94
CA VAL A 35 1.65 22.99 10.08
C VAL A 35 1.26 23.15 8.60
N MET A 36 0.03 23.60 8.32
CA MET A 36 -0.48 23.80 6.96
C MET A 36 0.14 25.01 6.23
N GLU A 37 0.78 25.91 6.97
CA GLU A 37 1.41 27.12 6.43
C GLU A 37 2.94 26.99 6.33
N MET A 38 3.49 25.87 6.82
CA MET A 38 4.94 25.62 6.80
C MET A 38 5.44 25.37 5.39
N SER A 39 6.61 25.94 5.09
CA SER A 39 7.36 25.53 3.90
C SER A 39 7.79 24.07 4.04
N HIS A 40 7.53 23.25 3.02
CA HIS A 40 7.98 21.86 2.96
C HIS A 40 9.52 21.70 2.95
N ARG A 41 10.26 22.79 2.78
CA ARG A 41 11.73 22.83 2.89
C ARG A 41 12.22 23.49 4.17
N GLY A 42 11.29 24.01 4.98
CA GLY A 42 11.58 24.63 6.27
C GLY A 42 12.04 23.59 7.29
N LYS A 43 12.77 24.04 8.31
CA LYS A 43 13.37 23.17 9.33
C LYS A 43 12.29 22.38 10.07
N GLU A 44 11.17 23.03 10.37
CA GLU A 44 10.02 22.48 11.08
C GLU A 44 9.42 21.30 10.30
N PHE A 45 9.00 21.52 9.04
CA PHE A 45 8.41 20.46 8.22
C PHE A 45 9.39 19.34 7.89
N MET A 46 10.66 19.67 7.61
CA MET A 46 11.68 18.64 7.40
C MET A 46 11.88 17.75 8.63
N GLY A 47 11.72 18.32 9.83
CA GLY A 47 11.68 17.57 11.09
C GLY A 47 10.49 16.62 11.15
N ILE A 48 9.29 17.08 10.79
CA ILE A 48 8.06 16.25 10.72
C ILE A 48 8.27 15.08 9.75
N ALA A 49 8.75 15.35 8.54
CA ALA A 49 8.96 14.32 7.52
C ALA A 49 10.01 13.29 7.94
N ALA A 50 11.11 13.73 8.55
CA ALA A 50 12.15 12.85 9.07
C ALA A 50 11.64 11.96 10.21
N GLN A 51 10.87 12.53 11.13
CA GLN A 51 10.27 11.79 12.24
C GLN A 51 9.25 10.77 11.73
N ALA A 52 8.36 11.15 10.80
CA ALA A 52 7.39 10.23 10.21
C ALA A 52 8.05 9.05 9.48
N GLU A 53 9.15 9.28 8.75
CA GLU A 53 9.92 8.17 8.16
C GLU A 53 10.54 7.29 9.24
N ALA A 54 11.17 7.88 10.25
CA ALA A 54 11.83 7.13 11.33
C ALA A 54 10.84 6.27 12.12
N ASP A 55 9.69 6.84 12.49
CA ASP A 55 8.62 6.15 13.23
C ASP A 55 8.08 4.97 12.42
N LEU A 56 7.85 5.14 11.12
CA LEU A 56 7.39 4.04 10.27
C LEU A 56 8.44 2.93 10.14
N ARG A 57 9.72 3.31 10.02
CA ARG A 57 10.83 2.34 9.98
C ARG A 57 10.94 1.55 11.27
N GLU A 58 10.82 2.21 12.43
CA GLU A 58 10.84 1.57 13.73
C GLU A 58 9.64 0.63 13.89
N LEU A 59 8.43 1.12 13.65
CA LEU A 59 7.18 0.38 13.81
C LEU A 59 7.14 -0.90 12.98
N MET A 60 7.57 -0.81 11.72
CA MET A 60 7.48 -1.92 10.75
C MET A 60 8.80 -2.71 10.63
N GLY A 61 9.85 -2.33 11.35
CA GLY A 61 11.18 -2.94 11.24
C GLY A 61 11.80 -2.80 9.84
N ILE A 62 11.60 -1.67 9.16
CA ILE A 62 12.04 -1.49 7.76
C ILE A 62 13.56 -1.34 7.70
N PRO A 63 14.28 -2.24 7.01
CA PRO A 63 15.73 -2.20 6.95
C PRO A 63 16.27 -1.06 6.08
N ALA A 64 17.56 -0.73 6.26
CA ALA A 64 18.20 0.41 5.61
C ALA A 64 18.29 0.30 4.07
N ASN A 65 18.19 -0.91 3.53
CA ASN A 65 18.18 -1.18 2.09
C ASN A 65 16.82 -0.91 1.42
N TYR A 66 15.78 -0.54 2.17
CA TYR A 66 14.49 -0.10 1.63
C TYR A 66 14.33 1.43 1.72
N LYS A 67 13.59 1.99 0.76
CA LYS A 67 13.21 3.40 0.73
C LYS A 67 11.74 3.56 1.13
N VAL A 68 11.46 4.57 1.95
CA VAL A 68 10.11 4.98 2.34
C VAL A 68 9.74 6.21 1.51
N LEU A 69 8.55 6.19 0.90
CA LEU A 69 8.05 7.30 0.08
C LEU A 69 6.67 7.72 0.58
N PHE A 70 6.49 9.01 0.82
CA PHE A 70 5.18 9.62 1.10
C PHE A 70 4.66 10.28 -0.18
N LEU A 71 3.63 9.68 -0.79
CA LEU A 71 3.14 10.06 -2.12
C LEU A 71 1.66 10.44 -2.10
N GLN A 72 1.27 11.32 -3.01
CA GLN A 72 -0.12 11.65 -3.29
C GLN A 72 -0.74 10.64 -4.30
N GLY A 73 -2.05 10.72 -4.50
CA GLY A 73 -2.79 9.93 -5.50
C GLY A 73 -3.34 8.58 -5.00
N GLY A 74 -3.01 8.19 -3.77
CA GLY A 74 -3.48 6.95 -3.14
C GLY A 74 -3.01 5.68 -3.86
N ALA A 75 -3.44 4.51 -3.36
CA ALA A 75 -3.08 3.20 -3.92
C ALA A 75 -3.46 3.06 -5.41
N HIS A 76 -4.57 3.68 -5.82
CA HIS A 76 -5.03 3.61 -7.19
C HIS A 76 -4.03 4.21 -8.20
N LEU A 77 -3.35 5.30 -7.85
CA LEU A 77 -2.26 5.83 -8.69
C LEU A 77 -1.07 4.87 -8.73
N GLN A 78 -0.76 4.21 -7.61
CA GLN A 78 0.36 3.27 -7.52
C GLN A 78 0.14 2.04 -8.40
N PHE A 79 -1.10 1.59 -8.62
CA PHE A 79 -1.39 0.51 -9.57
C PHE A 79 -0.87 0.78 -10.99
N SER A 80 -0.80 2.05 -11.41
CA SER A 80 -0.15 2.46 -12.66
C SER A 80 1.36 2.72 -12.48
N MET A 81 1.76 3.33 -11.36
CA MET A 81 3.15 3.73 -11.14
C MET A 81 4.11 2.54 -10.97
N ILE A 82 3.62 1.43 -10.39
CA ILE A 82 4.38 0.19 -10.20
C ILE A 82 4.86 -0.39 -11.54
N PRO A 83 4.00 -0.75 -12.51
CA PRO A 83 4.46 -1.28 -13.79
C PRO A 83 5.34 -0.28 -14.56
N LEU A 84 5.03 1.03 -14.51
CA LEU A 84 5.85 2.05 -15.16
C LEU A 84 7.31 2.08 -14.69
N ASN A 85 7.58 1.66 -13.45
CA ASN A 85 8.93 1.68 -12.86
C ASN A 85 9.57 0.29 -12.75
N LEU A 86 8.78 -0.73 -12.40
CA LEU A 86 9.31 -2.05 -12.03
C LEU A 86 9.43 -3.03 -13.20
N LEU A 87 8.86 -2.72 -14.37
CA LEU A 87 9.03 -3.58 -15.55
C LEU A 87 10.50 -3.74 -15.95
N ARG A 88 11.32 -2.69 -15.80
CA ARG A 88 12.80 -2.74 -15.97
C ARG A 88 13.27 -3.50 -17.23
N GLY A 89 12.57 -3.30 -18.35
CA GLY A 89 12.88 -3.94 -19.64
C GLY A 89 12.23 -5.30 -19.88
N LYS A 90 11.55 -5.87 -18.87
CA LYS A 90 10.67 -7.04 -19.02
C LYS A 90 9.30 -6.61 -19.54
N THR A 91 8.59 -7.53 -20.17
CA THR A 91 7.28 -7.29 -20.78
C THR A 91 6.12 -7.87 -19.99
N THR A 92 6.39 -8.70 -18.98
CA THR A 92 5.38 -9.43 -18.20
C THR A 92 5.45 -9.11 -16.71
N ALA A 93 4.31 -9.14 -16.05
CA ALA A 93 4.20 -9.07 -14.59
C ALA A 93 3.13 -10.05 -14.09
N ASP A 94 3.40 -10.70 -12.96
CA ASP A 94 2.52 -11.67 -12.33
C ASP A 94 1.56 -10.95 -11.39
N TYR A 95 0.28 -11.34 -11.42
CA TYR A 95 -0.75 -10.82 -10.54
C TYR A 95 -1.62 -11.94 -9.99
N LEU A 96 -1.86 -11.91 -8.69
CA LEU A 96 -2.86 -12.74 -8.04
C LEU A 96 -4.20 -12.01 -7.99
N ASN A 97 -5.30 -12.70 -8.34
CA ASN A 97 -6.64 -12.12 -8.30
C ASN A 97 -7.50 -12.71 -7.18
N THR A 98 -7.49 -12.07 -6.02
CA THR A 98 -8.30 -12.48 -4.85
C THR A 98 -9.45 -11.55 -4.53
N GLY A 99 -9.68 -10.48 -5.31
CA GLY A 99 -10.82 -9.61 -5.06
C GLY A 99 -10.87 -8.34 -5.90
N ALA A 100 -11.52 -7.32 -5.33
CA ALA A 100 -11.85 -6.09 -6.04
C ALA A 100 -10.64 -5.20 -6.27
N TRP A 101 -9.71 -5.13 -5.31
CA TRP A 101 -8.50 -4.31 -5.44
C TRP A 101 -7.50 -4.96 -6.38
N SER A 102 -7.36 -6.28 -6.29
CA SER A 102 -6.59 -7.08 -7.26
C SER A 102 -7.05 -6.81 -8.70
N LYS A 103 -8.36 -6.82 -8.97
CA LYS A 103 -8.91 -6.49 -10.29
C LYS A 103 -8.54 -5.09 -10.78
N LYS A 104 -8.55 -4.10 -9.88
CA LYS A 104 -8.18 -2.72 -10.23
C LYS A 104 -6.69 -2.63 -10.55
N ALA A 105 -5.83 -3.26 -9.75
CA ALA A 105 -4.40 -3.31 -9.99
C ALA A 105 -4.06 -3.99 -11.33
N ILE A 106 -4.70 -5.13 -11.62
CA ILE A 106 -4.61 -5.82 -12.92
C ILE A 106 -5.07 -4.93 -14.07
N GLY A 107 -6.19 -4.21 -13.90
CA GLY A 107 -6.75 -3.33 -14.91
C GLY A 107 -5.81 -2.19 -15.31
N GLU A 108 -5.14 -1.57 -14.33
CA GLU A 108 -4.13 -0.54 -14.59
C GLU A 108 -2.86 -1.13 -15.23
N ALA A 109 -2.37 -2.26 -14.73
CA ALA A 109 -1.13 -2.87 -15.23
C ALA A 109 -1.19 -3.35 -16.69
N LYS A 110 -2.37 -3.79 -17.14
CA LYS A 110 -2.62 -4.18 -18.54
C LYS A 110 -2.39 -3.05 -19.55
N LYS A 111 -2.35 -1.79 -19.11
CA LYS A 111 -2.05 -0.65 -19.98
C LYS A 111 -0.55 -0.54 -20.32
N PHE A 112 0.31 -1.24 -19.57
CA PHE A 112 1.77 -1.07 -19.64
C PHE A 112 2.53 -2.37 -19.89
N CYS A 113 1.94 -3.53 -19.59
CA CYS A 113 2.60 -4.84 -19.76
C CYS A 113 1.60 -5.97 -20.00
N GLU A 114 2.13 -7.14 -20.36
CA GLU A 114 1.38 -8.39 -20.38
C GLU A 114 1.21 -8.92 -18.94
N VAL A 115 -0.01 -8.81 -18.41
CA VAL A 115 -0.32 -9.31 -17.07
C VAL A 115 -0.62 -10.81 -17.12
N ASN A 116 0.20 -11.60 -16.43
CA ASN A 116 -0.06 -13.01 -16.15
C ASN A 116 -0.85 -13.14 -14.85
N VAL A 117 -2.10 -13.60 -14.92
CA VAL A 117 -2.90 -13.87 -13.72
C VAL A 117 -2.54 -15.27 -13.21
N VAL A 118 -1.67 -15.33 -12.21
CA VAL A 118 -1.06 -16.59 -11.74
C VAL A 118 -2.08 -17.53 -11.09
N ALA A 119 -3.08 -16.95 -10.42
CA ALA A 119 -4.25 -17.63 -9.88
C ALA A 119 -5.39 -16.62 -9.68
N SER A 120 -6.63 -17.11 -9.61
CA SER A 120 -7.82 -16.29 -9.40
C SER A 120 -8.85 -17.07 -8.59
N THR A 121 -9.49 -16.41 -7.62
CA THR A 121 -10.62 -16.98 -6.87
C THR A 121 -11.97 -16.41 -7.34
N ALA A 122 -12.01 -15.85 -8.55
CA ALA A 122 -13.25 -15.36 -9.15
C ALA A 122 -14.35 -16.43 -9.24
N ASP A 123 -13.97 -17.68 -9.50
CA ASP A 123 -14.91 -18.80 -9.66
C ASP A 123 -15.61 -19.20 -8.34
N ASN A 124 -15.06 -18.81 -7.20
CA ASN A 124 -15.68 -18.98 -5.89
C ASN A 124 -16.15 -17.66 -5.26
N HIS A 125 -16.34 -16.64 -6.09
CA HIS A 125 -16.77 -15.31 -5.66
C HIS A 125 -15.81 -14.62 -4.68
N PHE A 126 -14.50 -14.88 -4.78
CA PHE A 126 -13.48 -14.25 -3.93
C PHE A 126 -13.66 -14.54 -2.44
N THR A 127 -13.87 -15.81 -2.09
CA THR A 127 -14.13 -16.24 -0.71
C THR A 127 -12.95 -16.99 -0.07
N SER A 128 -11.82 -17.08 -0.77
CA SER A 128 -10.65 -17.79 -0.29
C SER A 128 -9.33 -17.22 -0.82
N VAL A 129 -8.25 -17.61 -0.16
CA VAL A 129 -6.88 -17.52 -0.66
C VAL A 129 -6.52 -18.86 -1.35
N PRO A 130 -6.06 -18.86 -2.61
CA PRO A 130 -5.63 -20.09 -3.28
C PRO A 130 -4.27 -20.56 -2.76
N ALA A 131 -4.07 -21.86 -2.63
CA ALA A 131 -2.79 -22.44 -2.22
C ALA A 131 -1.67 -22.07 -3.21
N PHE A 132 -0.49 -21.72 -2.70
CA PHE A 132 0.61 -21.17 -3.50
C PHE A 132 1.09 -22.13 -4.60
N ASP A 133 1.10 -23.44 -4.33
CA ASP A 133 1.48 -24.49 -5.28
C ASP A 133 0.56 -24.60 -6.50
N THR A 134 -0.63 -23.98 -6.46
CA THR A 134 -1.56 -23.91 -7.60
C THR A 134 -1.26 -22.74 -8.55
N TRP A 135 -0.36 -21.83 -8.17
CA TRP A 135 -0.10 -20.61 -8.91
C TRP A 135 0.80 -20.88 -10.12
N LYS A 136 0.40 -20.36 -11.28
CA LYS A 136 1.15 -20.46 -12.53
C LYS A 136 2.10 -19.27 -12.69
N CYS A 137 3.07 -19.18 -11.79
CA CYS A 137 4.05 -18.10 -11.74
C CYS A 137 5.02 -18.15 -12.92
N ASN A 138 5.35 -16.98 -13.47
CA ASN A 138 6.39 -16.80 -14.46
C ASN A 138 7.69 -16.37 -13.77
N GLN A 139 8.72 -17.24 -13.82
CA GLN A 139 10.03 -16.96 -13.22
C GLN A 139 10.74 -15.76 -13.86
N ASP A 140 10.37 -15.40 -15.09
CA ASP A 140 10.88 -14.24 -15.80
C ASP A 140 10.05 -12.96 -15.59
N ALA A 141 8.98 -12.99 -14.78
CA ALA A 141 8.14 -11.83 -14.51
C ALA A 141 8.93 -10.67 -13.87
N ALA A 142 8.49 -9.43 -14.12
CA ALA A 142 9.08 -8.24 -13.53
C ALA A 142 8.91 -8.19 -12.01
N TYR A 143 7.74 -8.61 -11.55
CA TYR A 143 7.34 -8.71 -10.16
C TYR A 143 6.09 -9.60 -10.06
N LEU A 144 5.77 -10.06 -8.85
CA LEU A 144 4.49 -10.67 -8.49
C LEU A 144 3.73 -9.70 -7.60
N HIS A 145 2.52 -9.32 -8.00
CA HIS A 145 1.64 -8.46 -7.21
C HIS A 145 0.53 -9.29 -6.54
N TYR A 146 0.29 -9.03 -5.26
CA TYR A 146 -0.87 -9.56 -4.53
C TYR A 146 -1.45 -8.51 -3.58
N THR A 147 -2.68 -8.73 -3.14
CA THR A 147 -3.36 -7.89 -2.15
C THR A 147 -3.53 -8.74 -0.89
N PRO A 148 -2.71 -8.55 0.16
CA PRO A 148 -2.77 -9.35 1.38
C PRO A 148 -4.12 -9.30 2.10
N ASN A 149 -4.86 -8.19 1.96
CA ASN A 149 -6.18 -8.03 2.56
C ASN A 149 -7.14 -7.38 1.56
N GLU A 150 -8.13 -8.13 1.09
CA GLU A 150 -9.20 -7.64 0.21
C GLU A 150 -10.37 -7.12 1.04
N THR A 151 -10.39 -5.81 1.30
CA THR A 151 -11.35 -5.18 2.24
C THR A 151 -12.82 -5.35 1.87
N ILE A 152 -13.16 -5.54 0.59
CA ILE A 152 -14.54 -5.75 0.15
C ILE A 152 -14.99 -7.21 0.35
N GLY A 153 -14.08 -8.16 0.06
CA GLY A 153 -14.37 -9.60 0.15
C GLY A 153 -14.15 -10.19 1.54
N GLY A 154 -13.42 -9.49 2.41
CA GLY A 154 -13.04 -9.99 3.73
C GLY A 154 -12.08 -11.19 3.64
N VAL A 155 -11.17 -11.17 2.66
CA VAL A 155 -10.18 -12.23 2.44
C VAL A 155 -8.79 -11.72 2.79
N GLU A 156 -8.13 -12.40 3.71
CA GLU A 156 -6.81 -12.04 4.21
C GLU A 156 -5.83 -13.23 4.09
N PHE A 157 -4.59 -12.91 3.75
CA PHE A 157 -3.47 -13.84 3.78
C PHE A 157 -2.86 -13.91 5.17
N ASN A 158 -2.72 -15.10 5.72
CA ASN A 158 -1.98 -15.34 6.96
C ASN A 158 -0.52 -15.82 6.71
N TRP A 159 -0.05 -15.72 5.47
CA TRP A 159 1.30 -16.09 5.03
C TRP A 159 1.76 -15.18 3.88
N ILE A 160 3.07 -15.15 3.66
CA ILE A 160 3.69 -14.38 2.58
C ILE A 160 4.07 -15.35 1.46
N PRO A 161 3.70 -15.08 0.18
CA PRO A 161 4.10 -15.92 -0.95
C PRO A 161 5.63 -15.96 -1.13
N ASP A 162 6.19 -17.16 -1.38
CA ASP A 162 7.60 -17.34 -1.70
C ASP A 162 7.81 -17.34 -3.23
N CYS A 163 8.03 -16.16 -3.80
CA CYS A 163 8.22 -15.98 -5.23
C CYS A 163 9.70 -16.06 -5.67
N GLY A 164 10.59 -16.61 -4.84
CA GLY A 164 12.02 -16.74 -5.15
C GLY A 164 12.68 -15.40 -5.47
N ASP A 165 13.33 -15.31 -6.64
CA ASP A 165 14.05 -14.10 -7.07
C ASP A 165 13.14 -13.03 -7.72
N VAL A 166 11.87 -13.36 -7.99
CA VAL A 166 10.91 -12.38 -8.52
C VAL A 166 10.51 -11.42 -7.39
N PRO A 167 10.62 -10.08 -7.57
CA PRO A 167 10.20 -9.14 -6.54
C PRO A 167 8.72 -9.28 -6.18
N LEU A 168 8.41 -9.36 -4.88
CA LEU A 168 7.04 -9.34 -4.38
C LEU A 168 6.55 -7.90 -4.17
N VAL A 169 5.34 -7.61 -4.65
CA VAL A 169 4.66 -6.31 -4.50
C VAL A 169 3.32 -6.55 -3.81
N ALA A 170 3.04 -5.81 -2.74
CA ALA A 170 1.84 -5.99 -1.92
C ALA A 170 1.04 -4.69 -1.81
N ASP A 171 -0.26 -4.74 -2.09
CA ASP A 171 -1.20 -3.66 -1.77
C ASP A 171 -1.74 -3.84 -0.34
N MET A 172 -1.16 -3.14 0.62
CA MET A 172 -1.48 -3.21 2.06
C MET A 172 -2.38 -2.05 2.55
N SER A 173 -3.30 -1.59 1.69
CA SER A 173 -4.23 -0.48 1.99
C SER A 173 -5.31 -0.83 3.02
#